data_AF-A0A6A3IPU1-F1
#
_entry.id   AF-A0A6A3IPU1-F1
#
_cell.length_a   1.000
_cell.length_b   1.000
_cell.length_c   1.000
_cell.angle_alpha   90.00
_cell.angle_beta   90.00
_cell.angle_gamma   90.00
#
_symmetry.space_group_name_H-M   'P 1'
#
loop_
_entity.id
_entity.type
_entity.pdbx_description
1 polymer ?
#
loop_
_entity_poly.entity_id
_entity_poly.type
_entity_poly.pdbx_seq_one_letter_code
_entity_poly.pdbx_strand_id
1 'polypeptide(L)'
;MKLIFFVGMPVMLTRKHPLLLEADVIANGVLGNIVGMYPTPEELSMIRFEVDGVVVHKLQCPPKLLLIKLHSYHNTLVNGFPEGVIGLPPLHASLRLLKIPNLSQASVTVDQFAAVPAFACTTEKLQGQTCHDGVVVSPLDRRRGTPAQNTVRRVIL
;
A
#
# COMPACT_ATOMS: atom_id res chain seq x y z
N MET A 1 13.01 -3.97 0.10
CA MET A 1 12.12 -3.39 1.14
C MET A 1 11.19 -4.50 1.61
N LYS A 2 10.95 -4.67 2.91
CA LYS A 2 10.04 -5.72 3.41
C LYS A 2 8.65 -5.11 3.60
N LEU A 3 7.62 -5.73 3.02
CA LEU A 3 6.24 -5.35 3.31
C LEU A 3 5.82 -5.98 4.63
N ILE A 4 5.37 -5.16 5.58
CA ILE A 4 4.69 -5.59 6.80
C ILE A 4 3.25 -5.15 6.67
N PHE A 5 2.31 -6.06 6.86
CA PHE A 5 0.89 -5.77 6.74
C PHE A 5 0.08 -6.56 7.76
N PHE A 6 -1.16 -6.13 7.99
CA PHE A 6 -2.16 -6.85 8.77
C PHE A 6 -3.56 -6.63 8.17
N VAL A 7 -4.51 -7.51 8.50
CA VAL A 7 -5.90 -7.38 8.05
C VAL A 7 -6.54 -6.17 8.73
N GLY A 8 -7.09 -5.26 7.94
CA GLY A 8 -7.60 -3.96 8.36
C GLY A 8 -6.62 -2.81 8.15
N MET A 9 -5.38 -3.07 7.72
CA MET A 9 -4.41 -2.01 7.43
C MET A 9 -4.91 -1.12 6.27
N PRO A 10 -5.03 0.21 6.47
CA PRO A 10 -5.27 1.15 5.38
C PRO A 10 -4.04 1.23 4.48
N VAL A 11 -4.27 1.14 3.18
CA VAL A 11 -3.25 1.18 2.15
C VAL A 11 -3.63 2.11 1.02
N MET A 12 -2.62 2.69 0.40
CA MET A 12 -2.73 3.51 -0.80
C MET A 12 -2.06 2.76 -1.95
N LEU A 13 -2.78 2.62 -3.06
CA LEU A 13 -2.24 2.08 -4.29
C LEU A 13 -1.34 3.13 -4.94
N THR A 14 -0.14 2.72 -5.35
CA THR A 14 0.90 3.63 -5.83
C THR A 14 0.96 3.72 -7.35
N ARG A 15 0.29 2.80 -8.05
CA ARG A 15 0.19 2.78 -9.52
C ARG A 15 -0.88 1.79 -9.99
N LYS A 16 -1.36 1.99 -11.23
CA LYS A 16 -2.21 1.03 -11.94
C LYS A 16 -1.42 -0.24 -12.28
N HIS A 17 -1.94 -1.40 -11.91
CA HIS A 17 -1.28 -2.69 -12.19
C HIS A 17 -1.62 -3.15 -13.63
N PRO A 18 -0.65 -3.64 -14.43
CA PRO A 18 -0.91 -4.08 -15.81
C PRO A 18 -1.95 -5.21 -15.94
N LEU A 19 -2.05 -6.08 -14.93
CA LEU A 19 -3.06 -7.15 -14.89
C LEU A 19 -4.45 -6.68 -14.46
N LEU A 20 -4.60 -5.42 -14.05
CA LEU A 20 -5.87 -4.85 -13.61
C LEU A 20 -6.26 -3.65 -14.49
N LEU A 21 -5.87 -3.68 -15.78
CA LEU A 21 -6.10 -2.55 -16.69
C LEU A 21 -7.58 -2.26 -16.92
N GLU A 22 -8.41 -3.31 -16.96
CA GLU A 22 -9.86 -3.25 -17.15
C GLU A 22 -10.60 -2.70 -15.92
N ALA A 23 -9.97 -2.78 -14.74
CA ALA A 23 -10.47 -2.11 -13.54
C ALA A 23 -9.99 -0.65 -13.54
N ASP A 24 -10.65 0.19 -14.35
CA ASP A 24 -10.29 1.61 -14.53
C ASP A 24 -10.24 2.42 -13.24
N VAL A 25 -10.89 1.90 -12.21
CA VAL A 25 -10.89 2.39 -10.83
C VAL A 25 -9.48 2.40 -10.20
N ILE A 26 -8.58 1.51 -10.62
CA ILE A 26 -7.29 1.33 -9.95
C ILE A 26 -6.26 2.32 -10.48
N ALA A 27 -6.05 3.40 -9.74
CA ALA A 27 -5.09 4.45 -10.03
C ALA A 27 -4.13 4.70 -8.86
N ASN A 28 -3.11 5.53 -9.10
CA ASN A 28 -2.26 6.05 -8.03
C ASN A 28 -3.07 6.93 -7.08
N GLY A 29 -2.92 6.75 -5.77
CA GLY A 29 -3.64 7.50 -4.74
C GLY A 29 -4.91 6.82 -4.24
N VAL A 30 -5.38 5.74 -4.89
CA VAL A 30 -6.59 5.04 -4.46
C VAL A 30 -6.38 4.40 -3.09
N LEU A 31 -7.32 4.66 -2.18
CA LEU A 31 -7.31 4.14 -0.82
C LEU A 31 -8.15 2.87 -0.68
N GLY A 32 -7.73 2.00 0.21
CA GLY A 32 -8.45 0.79 0.58
C GLY A 32 -7.92 0.17 1.86
N ASN A 33 -8.56 -0.89 2.31
CA ASN A 33 -8.11 -1.67 3.47
C ASN A 33 -7.74 -3.08 3.01
N ILE A 34 -6.63 -3.61 3.55
CA ILE A 34 -6.30 -5.03 3.36
C ILE A 34 -7.36 -5.87 4.07
N VAL A 35 -8.04 -6.73 3.33
CA VAL A 35 -9.04 -7.66 3.88
C VAL A 35 -8.52 -9.09 3.97
N GLY A 36 -7.39 -9.37 3.33
CA GLY A 36 -6.76 -10.69 3.35
C GLY A 36 -5.63 -10.83 2.36
N MET A 37 -5.22 -12.06 2.12
CA MET A 37 -4.22 -12.44 1.12
C MET A 37 -4.54 -13.81 0.55
N TYR A 38 -3.96 -14.11 -0.61
CA TYR A 38 -4.00 -15.43 -1.22
C TYR A 38 -2.58 -15.89 -1.60
N PRO A 39 -2.17 -17.14 -1.35
CA PRO A 39 -2.87 -18.16 -0.54
C PRO A 39 -3.13 -17.69 0.91
N THR A 40 -4.09 -18.30 1.60
CA THR A 40 -4.41 -17.89 2.98
C THR A 40 -3.24 -18.23 3.91
N PRO A 41 -3.17 -17.65 5.13
CA PRO A 41 -2.11 -17.97 6.06
C PRO A 41 -1.97 -19.49 6.30
N GLU A 42 -3.07 -20.22 6.41
CA GLU A 42 -3.07 -21.68 6.67
C GLU A 42 -2.42 -22.49 5.54
N GLU A 43 -2.46 -21.97 4.32
CA GLU A 43 -1.89 -22.59 3.11
C GLU A 43 -0.41 -22.24 2.90
N LEU A 44 0.12 -21.25 3.64
CA LEU A 44 1.50 -20.78 3.52
C LEU A 44 2.38 -21.30 4.65
N SER A 45 3.55 -21.80 4.28
CA SER A 45 4.60 -22.08 5.27
C SER A 45 5.04 -20.77 5.94
N MET A 46 4.93 -20.72 7.26
CA MET A 46 5.23 -19.52 8.05
C MET A 46 5.97 -19.86 9.34
N ILE A 47 6.73 -18.88 9.83
CA ILE A 47 7.35 -18.93 11.15
C ILE A 47 6.64 -17.89 12.02
N ARG A 48 6.11 -18.33 13.17
CA ARG A 48 5.44 -17.48 14.14
C ARG A 48 6.46 -16.96 15.16
N PHE A 49 6.47 -15.66 15.37
CA PHE A 49 7.22 -14.98 16.42
C PHE A 49 6.24 -14.25 17.32
N GLU A 50 6.55 -14.17 18.60
CA GLU A 50 5.84 -13.30 19.54
C GLU A 50 6.82 -12.23 20.03
N VAL A 51 6.44 -10.97 19.86
CA VAL A 51 7.25 -9.81 20.25
C VAL A 51 6.33 -8.83 20.95
N ASP A 52 6.58 -8.55 22.22
CA ASP A 52 5.79 -7.61 23.04
C ASP A 52 4.26 -7.86 23.01
N GLY A 53 3.85 -9.14 23.02
CA GLY A 53 2.45 -9.55 22.95
C GLY A 53 1.82 -9.47 21.55
N VAL A 54 2.60 -9.08 20.53
CA VAL A 54 2.19 -9.09 19.13
C VAL A 54 2.69 -10.37 18.45
N VAL A 55 1.76 -11.10 17.83
CA VAL A 55 2.08 -12.27 17.03
C VAL A 55 2.45 -11.83 15.61
N VAL A 56 3.69 -12.06 15.23
CA VAL A 56 4.21 -11.77 13.89
C VAL A 56 4.37 -13.07 13.12
N HIS A 57 3.70 -13.16 11.97
CA HIS A 57 3.81 -14.28 11.05
C HIS A 57 4.78 -13.93 9.92
N LYS A 58 5.95 -14.56 9.91
CA LYS A 58 6.91 -14.44 8.80
C LYS A 58 6.62 -15.51 7.77
N LEU A 59 6.10 -15.08 6.62
CA LEU A 59 5.85 -15.96 5.49
C LEU A 59 7.18 -16.39 4.85
N GLN A 60 7.33 -17.69 4.56
CA GLN A 60 8.51 -18.20 3.86
C GLN A 60 8.47 -17.86 2.36
N CYS A 61 7.26 -17.77 1.80
CA CYS A 61 7.00 -17.35 0.43
C CYS A 61 6.08 -16.12 0.44
N PRO A 62 6.27 -15.14 -0.47
CA PRO A 62 5.35 -14.02 -0.57
C PRO A 62 3.95 -14.51 -1.03
N PRO A 63 2.87 -13.85 -0.59
CA PRO A 63 1.55 -14.14 -1.12
C PRO A 63 1.48 -13.81 -2.61
N LYS A 64 0.58 -14.47 -3.33
CA LYS A 64 0.31 -14.22 -4.76
C LYS A 64 -0.59 -13.01 -4.95
N LEU A 65 -1.48 -12.74 -4.01
CA LEU A 65 -2.38 -11.58 -4.03
C LEU A 65 -2.51 -10.98 -2.63
N LEU A 66 -2.57 -9.66 -2.56
CA LEU A 66 -3.19 -8.96 -1.43
C LEU A 66 -4.63 -8.64 -1.79
N LEU A 67 -5.56 -8.99 -0.91
CA LEU A 67 -6.97 -8.68 -1.10
C LEU A 67 -7.24 -7.32 -0.47
N ILE A 68 -7.72 -6.37 -1.27
CA ILE A 68 -7.91 -4.98 -0.84
C ILE A 68 -9.34 -4.56 -1.14
N LYS A 69 -10.06 -4.11 -0.11
CA LYS A 69 -11.36 -3.46 -0.25
C LYS A 69 -11.14 -1.96 -0.46
N LEU A 70 -11.43 -1.47 -1.66
CA LEU A 70 -11.28 -0.07 -2.01
C LEU A 70 -12.36 0.78 -1.33
N HIS A 71 -11.99 1.98 -0.91
CA HIS A 71 -12.93 2.94 -0.33
C HIS A 71 -13.84 3.54 -1.40
N SER A 72 -15.12 3.78 -1.08
CA SER A 72 -16.10 4.41 -1.98
C SER A 72 -16.43 3.64 -3.27
N TYR A 73 -16.09 2.34 -3.34
CA TYR A 73 -16.49 1.45 -4.43
C TYR A 73 -17.42 0.33 -3.94
N HIS A 74 -18.64 0.37 -4.45
CA HIS A 74 -19.73 -0.54 -4.10
C HIS A 74 -20.08 -1.54 -5.22
N ASN A 75 -19.46 -1.41 -6.39
CA ASN A 75 -19.67 -2.34 -7.50
C ASN A 75 -18.61 -3.45 -7.47
N THR A 76 -18.93 -4.62 -8.04
CA THR A 76 -17.94 -5.65 -8.32
C THR A 76 -16.94 -5.16 -9.37
N LEU A 77 -15.65 -5.12 -9.00
CA LEU A 77 -14.58 -4.59 -9.86
C LEU A 77 -13.85 -5.69 -10.63
N VAL A 78 -13.83 -6.90 -10.07
CA VAL A 78 -13.20 -8.07 -10.67
C VAL A 78 -14.15 -9.25 -10.49
N ASN A 79 -14.46 -9.96 -11.57
CA ASN A 79 -15.34 -11.11 -11.53
C ASN A 79 -14.83 -12.16 -10.54
N GLY A 80 -15.72 -12.69 -9.69
CA GLY A 80 -15.39 -13.66 -8.65
C GLY A 80 -14.91 -13.06 -7.33
N PHE A 81 -14.75 -11.73 -7.23
CA PHE A 81 -14.49 -11.04 -5.96
C PHE A 81 -15.76 -10.36 -5.42
N PRO A 82 -15.87 -10.17 -4.09
CA PRO A 82 -16.91 -9.34 -3.50
C PRO A 82 -16.87 -7.90 -4.02
N GLU A 83 -17.98 -7.18 -3.85
CA GLU A 83 -18.09 -5.77 -4.21
C GLU A 83 -16.92 -4.93 -3.68
N GLY A 84 -16.33 -4.10 -4.53
CA GLY A 84 -15.20 -3.22 -4.21
C GLY A 84 -13.91 -3.92 -3.76
N VAL A 85 -13.83 -5.25 -3.79
CA VAL A 85 -12.61 -6.00 -3.48
C VAL A 85 -11.84 -6.28 -4.75
N ILE A 86 -10.53 -6.08 -4.68
CA ILE A 86 -9.58 -6.44 -5.73
C ILE A 86 -8.52 -7.40 -5.18
N GLY A 87 -8.02 -8.29 -6.03
CA GLY A 87 -6.78 -9.01 -5.79
C GLY A 87 -5.62 -8.26 -6.41
N LEU A 88 -4.76 -7.64 -5.59
CA LEU A 88 -3.56 -6.95 -6.05
C LEU A 88 -2.37 -7.93 -6.11
N PRO A 89 -1.87 -8.28 -7.30
CA PRO A 89 -0.65 -9.09 -7.43
C PRO A 89 0.63 -8.28 -7.16
N PRO A 90 1.76 -8.95 -6.86
CA PRO A 90 3.08 -8.33 -6.86
C PRO A 90 3.40 -7.75 -8.24
N LEU A 91 3.97 -6.55 -8.25
CA LEU A 91 4.52 -5.95 -9.45
C LEU A 91 5.98 -6.37 -9.60
N HIS A 92 6.31 -6.89 -10.78
CA HIS A 92 7.69 -7.07 -11.22
C HIS A 92 8.17 -5.82 -11.96
N ALA A 93 9.14 -5.10 -11.41
CA ALA A 93 9.70 -3.90 -12.03
C ALA A 93 11.22 -4.03 -12.18
N SER A 94 11.73 -3.78 -13.39
CA SER A 94 13.17 -3.70 -13.64
C SER A 94 13.55 -2.26 -13.97
N LEU A 95 14.44 -1.69 -13.17
CA LEU A 95 15.04 -0.38 -13.37
C LEU A 95 16.44 -0.57 -13.92
N ARG A 96 16.70 -0.04 -15.11
CA ARG A 96 18.06 0.03 -15.68
C ARG A 96 18.59 1.43 -15.45
N LEU A 97 19.75 1.54 -14.81
CA LEU A 97 20.40 2.83 -14.65
C LEU A 97 20.89 3.33 -16.02
N LEU A 98 20.86 4.65 -16.18
CA LEU A 98 21.37 5.30 -17.40
C LEU A 98 22.82 4.88 -17.62
N LYS A 99 23.18 4.62 -18.88
CA LYS A 99 24.52 4.17 -19.25
C LYS A 99 25.50 5.33 -19.05
N ILE A 100 26.27 5.27 -17.96
CA ILE A 100 27.38 6.18 -17.72
C ILE A 100 28.62 5.58 -18.40
N PRO A 101 29.36 6.32 -19.26
CA PRO A 101 30.60 5.84 -19.84
C PRO A 101 31.57 5.36 -18.74
N ASN A 102 32.21 4.21 -18.95
CA ASN A 102 33.13 3.57 -17.99
C ASN A 102 32.48 2.99 -16.72
N LEU A 103 31.15 2.91 -16.63
CA LEU A 103 30.45 2.19 -15.58
C LEU A 103 29.71 0.98 -16.17
N SER A 104 29.80 -0.17 -15.51
CA SER A 104 29.01 -1.35 -15.90
C SER A 104 27.52 -1.02 -15.78
N GLN A 105 26.73 -1.51 -16.73
CA GLN A 105 25.29 -1.30 -16.71
C GLN A 105 24.71 -2.00 -15.48
N ALA A 106 24.25 -1.21 -14.52
CA ALA A 106 23.57 -1.70 -13.34
C ALA A 106 22.07 -1.73 -13.58
N SER A 107 21.45 -2.88 -13.30
CA SER A 107 20.01 -3.05 -13.26
C SER A 107 19.58 -3.49 -11.87
N VAL A 108 18.40 -3.06 -11.45
CA VAL A 108 17.76 -3.46 -10.21
C VAL A 108 16.38 -3.99 -10.57
N THR A 109 16.11 -5.23 -10.20
CA THR A 109 14.80 -5.84 -10.34
C THR A 109 14.15 -5.92 -8.96
N VAL A 110 12.88 -5.54 -8.89
CA VAL A 110 12.09 -5.46 -7.66
C VAL A 110 10.77 -6.17 -7.87
N ASP A 111 10.49 -7.13 -7.00
CA ASP A 111 9.17 -7.76 -6.83
C ASP A 111 8.51 -7.18 -5.58
N GLN A 112 7.45 -6.40 -5.76
CA GLN A 112 6.79 -5.72 -4.66
C GLN A 112 5.32 -5.42 -4.99
N PHE A 113 4.43 -5.55 -4.00
CA PHE A 113 3.06 -5.06 -4.15
C PHE A 113 3.04 -3.55 -4.36
N ALA A 114 2.24 -3.09 -5.31
CA ALA A 114 2.10 -1.68 -5.65
C ALA A 114 1.27 -0.89 -4.60
N ALA A 115 1.46 -1.15 -3.32
CA ALA A 115 0.72 -0.55 -2.21
C ALA A 115 1.67 -0.11 -1.08
N VAL A 116 1.29 0.96 -0.38
CA VAL A 116 1.99 1.47 0.81
C VAL A 116 0.99 1.72 1.94
N PRO A 117 1.38 1.61 3.22
CA PRO A 117 0.51 1.98 4.33
C PRO A 117 0.03 3.43 4.21
N ALA A 118 -1.24 3.67 4.52
CA ALA A 118 -1.91 4.96 4.34
C ALA A 118 -2.44 5.57 5.65
N PHE A 119 -1.77 5.29 6.78
CA PHE A 119 -2.08 5.96 8.06
C PHE A 119 -1.72 7.44 8.03
N ALA A 120 -0.61 7.77 7.36
CA ALA A 120 -0.11 9.11 7.17
C ALA A 120 0.74 9.14 5.90
N CYS A 121 0.74 10.28 5.21
CA CYS A 121 1.58 10.52 4.04
C CYS A 121 2.28 11.85 4.18
N THR A 122 3.47 11.96 3.60
CA THR A 122 4.17 13.24 3.55
C THR A 122 3.51 14.15 2.52
N THR A 123 3.64 15.46 2.71
CA THR A 123 3.07 16.48 1.81
C THR A 123 3.55 16.32 0.37
N GLU A 124 4.79 15.87 0.17
CA GLU A 124 5.38 15.65 -1.15
C GLU A 124 4.73 14.44 -1.87
N LYS A 125 4.27 13.44 -1.11
CA LYS A 125 3.59 12.27 -1.69
C LYS A 125 2.11 12.54 -2.00
N LEU A 126 1.51 13.52 -1.32
CA LEU A 126 0.14 13.96 -1.57
C LEU A 126 0.03 15.01 -2.69
N GLN A 127 1.15 15.58 -3.15
CA GLN A 127 1.11 16.57 -4.22
C GLN A 127 0.49 15.98 -5.49
N GLY A 128 -0.60 16.59 -5.98
CA GLY A 128 -1.35 16.12 -7.14
C GLY A 128 -2.38 15.03 -6.85
N GLN A 129 -2.61 14.67 -5.58
CA GLN A 129 -3.67 13.74 -5.17
C GLN A 129 -4.93 14.47 -4.71
N THR A 130 -6.09 13.87 -4.97
CA THR A 130 -7.39 14.31 -4.46
C THR A 130 -7.77 13.47 -3.25
N CYS A 131 -8.05 14.10 -2.11
CA CYS A 131 -8.49 13.44 -0.88
C CYS A 131 -9.94 13.79 -0.57
N HIS A 132 -10.87 12.82 -0.71
CA HIS A 132 -12.30 13.07 -0.58
C HIS A 132 -12.78 13.24 0.88
N ASP A 133 -12.17 12.51 1.82
CA ASP A 133 -12.61 12.49 3.23
C ASP A 133 -11.97 13.59 4.09
N GLY A 134 -11.23 14.50 3.45
CA GLY A 134 -10.42 15.53 4.09
C GLY A 134 -9.07 15.01 4.60
N VAL A 135 -8.20 15.94 4.99
CA VAL A 135 -6.85 15.63 5.46
C VAL A 135 -6.66 16.20 6.86
N VAL A 136 -6.06 15.42 7.76
CA VAL A 136 -5.58 15.91 9.06
C VAL A 136 -4.10 16.24 8.94
N VAL A 137 -3.76 17.52 9.06
CA VAL A 137 -2.38 17.99 9.00
C VAL A 137 -1.85 18.16 10.43
N SER A 138 -0.87 17.35 10.81
CA SER A 138 -0.14 17.52 12.07
C SER A 138 1.14 18.31 11.80
N PRO A 139 1.28 19.57 12.27
CA PRO A 139 2.51 20.32 12.12
C PRO A 139 3.62 19.64 12.91
N LEU A 140 4.83 19.63 12.33
CA LEU A 140 6.01 19.12 13.01
C LEU A 140 6.45 20.16 14.07
N ASP A 141 5.91 20.06 15.29
CA ASP A 141 6.34 20.93 16.38
C ASP A 141 7.72 20.46 16.87
N ARG A 142 8.74 21.31 16.69
CA ARG A 142 10.12 21.02 17.13
C ARG A 142 10.33 21.28 18.62
N ARG A 143 9.30 21.73 19.35
CA ARG A 143 9.34 21.87 20.81
C ARG A 143 9.19 20.48 21.42
N ARG A 144 10.10 20.10 22.32
CA ARG A 144 10.01 18.85 23.08
C ARG A 144 8.74 18.86 23.94
N GLY A 145 7.65 18.34 23.40
CA GLY A 145 6.36 18.26 24.07
C GLY A 145 5.40 17.44 23.23
N THR A 146 4.61 16.59 23.88
CA THR A 146 3.55 15.80 23.26
C THR A 146 2.72 16.70 22.34
N PRO A 147 2.55 16.36 21.05
CA PRO A 147 1.84 17.24 20.13
C PRO A 147 0.43 17.48 20.66
N ALA A 148 0.09 18.75 20.90
CA ALA A 148 -1.26 19.12 21.24
C ALA A 148 -2.17 18.73 20.07
N GLN A 149 -3.11 17.81 20.30
CA GLN A 149 -4.22 17.55 19.38
C GLN A 149 -5.08 18.80 19.29
N ASN A 150 -4.66 19.81 18.54
CA ASN A 150 -5.43 21.02 18.30
C ASN A 150 -4.86 21.72 17.07
N THR A 151 -5.24 21.25 15.88
CA THR A 151 -5.89 22.09 14.86
C THR A 151 -6.42 21.16 13.77
N VAL A 152 -7.70 20.82 13.80
CA VAL A 152 -8.38 20.24 12.62
C VAL A 152 -8.55 21.38 11.61
N ARG A 153 -7.54 21.62 10.77
CA ARG A 153 -7.76 22.40 9.54
C ARG A 153 -8.25 21.43 8.49
N ARG A 154 -9.57 21.37 8.32
CA ARG A 154 -10.20 20.73 7.17
C ARG A 154 -9.83 21.58 5.95
N VAL A 155 -8.73 21.23 5.29
CA VAL A 155 -8.38 21.84 4.01
C VAL A 155 -9.19 21.08 2.96
N ILE A 156 -10.24 21.73 2.47
CA ILE A 156 -10.91 21.31 1.23
C ILE A 156 -10.05 21.88 0.11
N LEU A 157 -9.35 21.01 -0.61
CA LEU A 157 -8.66 21.35 -1.86
C LEU A 157 -9.62 21.18 -3.02
#